data_AF-A0A7W9SPC9-F1
#
_entry.id   AF-A0A7W9SPC9-F1
#
_cell.length_a   1.000
_cell.length_b   1.000
_cell.length_c   1.000
_cell.angle_alpha   90.00
_cell.angle_beta   90.00
_cell.angle_gamma   90.00
#
_symmetry.space_group_name_H-M   'P 1'
#
loop_
_entity.id
_entity.type
_entity.pdbx_description
1 polymer ?
#
loop_
_entity_poly.entity_id
_entity_poly.type
_entity_poly.pdbx_seq_one_letter_code
_entity_poly.pdbx_strand_id
1 'polypeptide(L)'
;MKLAVCLLLPLALFSQTPLQKAPDNPIASYKTWLCLMKEPELVTTPTFQFSCLGPTQRQQEILRIDPHFRQSRPNPETLSSYTTKKYVRVYVNPLGKKALDAASQKAPRSFGHLCPELPALPVGAVVVKEKLSSPETKTPELLTIMIKRHKGFNRSCGDWEFLVYDGAGQQEQARGRITHCISCHSTYTKTDFLSRNYALPHLAYYPAPAFDPQITPLKDSLVAPLLPPFLEPIFHPVLNRFLEPIFVPNSL
;
A
#
# COMPACT_ATOMS: atom_id res chain seq x y z
N MET A 1 -39.25 -48.58 -16.29
CA MET A 1 -37.96 -48.26 -16.93
C MET A 1 -37.89 -46.75 -17.17
N LYS A 2 -37.04 -46.02 -16.43
CA LYS A 2 -36.77 -44.60 -16.68
C LYS A 2 -35.33 -44.49 -17.18
N LEU A 3 -35.15 -44.07 -18.44
CA LEU A 3 -33.83 -43.81 -19.02
C LEU A 3 -33.28 -42.50 -18.44
N ALA A 4 -32.12 -42.58 -17.78
CA ALA A 4 -31.34 -41.42 -17.39
C ALA A 4 -30.48 -40.98 -18.59
N VAL A 5 -30.81 -39.82 -19.18
CA VAL A 5 -30.01 -39.18 -20.22
C VAL A 5 -28.85 -38.46 -19.53
N CYS A 6 -27.67 -39.09 -19.57
CA CYS A 6 -26.42 -38.52 -19.09
C CYS A 6 -25.90 -37.53 -20.13
N LEU A 7 -26.19 -36.24 -19.95
CA LEU A 7 -25.64 -35.14 -20.76
C LEU A 7 -24.14 -35.01 -20.50
N LEU A 8 -23.32 -35.57 -21.40
CA LEU A 8 -21.88 -35.35 -21.46
C LEU A 8 -21.62 -33.91 -21.94
N LEU A 9 -21.44 -32.99 -20.99
CA LEU A 9 -20.90 -31.66 -21.27
C LEU A 9 -19.46 -31.80 -21.78
N PRO A 10 -19.08 -31.18 -22.91
CA PRO A 10 -17.72 -31.22 -23.40
C PRO A 10 -16.81 -30.48 -22.40
N LEU A 11 -15.84 -31.20 -21.85
CA LEU A 11 -14.70 -30.64 -21.14
C LEU A 11 -13.97 -29.68 -22.09
N ALA A 12 -14.29 -28.40 -22.00
CA ALA A 12 -13.54 -27.35 -22.66
C ALA A 12 -12.11 -27.39 -22.10
N LEU A 13 -11.19 -27.95 -22.89
CA LEU A 13 -9.75 -27.88 -22.67
C LEU A 13 -9.37 -26.40 -22.65
N PHE A 14 -9.27 -25.83 -21.46
CA PHE A 14 -8.63 -24.53 -21.26
C PHE A 14 -7.17 -24.70 -21.67
N SER A 15 -6.83 -24.31 -22.90
CA SER A 15 -5.46 -24.15 -23.34
C SER A 15 -4.77 -23.19 -22.39
N GLN A 16 -3.97 -23.74 -21.48
CA GLN A 16 -3.07 -22.96 -20.65
C GLN A 16 -2.01 -22.39 -21.59
N THR A 17 -2.12 -21.10 -21.92
CA THR A 17 -1.08 -20.40 -22.65
C THR A 17 0.24 -20.63 -21.90
N PRO A 18 1.27 -21.20 -22.52
CA PRO A 18 2.52 -21.53 -21.83
C PRO A 18 3.04 -20.28 -21.12
N LEU A 19 3.38 -20.45 -19.84
CA LEU A 19 3.88 -19.38 -18.99
C LEU A 19 5.12 -18.80 -19.64
N GLN A 20 4.99 -17.61 -20.22
CA GLN A 20 6.13 -16.91 -20.81
C GLN A 20 7.19 -16.73 -19.72
N LYS A 21 8.38 -17.28 -19.93
CA LYS A 21 9.52 -17.11 -19.01
C LYS A 21 9.68 -15.61 -18.78
N ALA A 22 9.66 -15.18 -17.51
CA ALA A 22 9.82 -13.78 -17.19
C ALA A 22 11.17 -13.29 -17.75
N PRO A 23 11.22 -12.09 -18.35
CA PRO A 23 12.48 -11.53 -18.83
C PRO A 23 13.49 -11.42 -17.68
N ASP A 24 14.77 -11.60 -17.99
CA ASP A 24 15.86 -11.61 -16.99
C ASP A 24 15.94 -10.29 -16.21
N ASN A 25 15.53 -9.18 -16.84
CA ASN A 25 15.29 -7.90 -16.18
C ASN A 25 13.85 -7.43 -16.47
N PRO A 26 12.90 -7.53 -15.52
CA PRO A 26 11.50 -7.17 -15.73
C PRO A 26 11.27 -5.68 -15.96
N ILE A 27 12.28 -4.83 -15.73
CA ILE A 27 12.17 -3.37 -15.82
C ILE A 27 13.06 -2.75 -16.90
N ALA A 28 13.77 -3.52 -17.73
CA ALA A 28 14.70 -2.95 -18.72
C ALA A 28 14.07 -1.85 -19.62
N SER A 29 12.77 -1.93 -19.88
CA SER A 29 12.03 -0.96 -20.71
C SER A 29 11.06 -0.07 -19.91
N TYR A 30 11.14 0.02 -18.58
CA TYR A 30 10.07 0.67 -17.80
C TYR A 30 9.86 2.15 -18.13
N LYS A 31 10.91 2.82 -18.60
CA LYS A 31 10.86 4.22 -19.04
C LYS A 31 9.98 4.44 -20.28
N THR A 32 9.69 3.41 -21.05
CA THR A 32 8.74 3.48 -22.19
C THR A 32 7.30 3.19 -21.78
N TRP A 33 7.08 2.82 -20.52
CA TRP A 33 5.74 2.54 -19.99
C TRP A 33 5.01 3.83 -19.61
N LEU A 34 3.72 3.72 -19.27
CA LEU A 34 2.93 4.87 -18.85
C LEU A 34 3.44 5.39 -17.50
N CYS A 35 3.88 6.65 -17.46
CA CYS A 35 4.01 7.40 -16.21
C CYS A 35 2.60 7.81 -15.74
N LEU A 36 2.18 7.34 -14.58
CA LEU A 36 0.89 7.66 -13.97
C LEU A 36 0.80 9.12 -13.51
N MET A 37 1.94 9.79 -13.43
CA MET A 37 2.08 11.13 -12.87
C MET A 37 2.54 12.08 -13.96
N LYS A 38 1.89 13.25 -14.06
CA LYS A 38 2.33 14.30 -14.99
C LYS A 38 3.68 14.87 -14.56
N GLU A 39 3.86 15.07 -13.26
CA GLU A 39 5.06 15.61 -12.64
C GLU A 39 5.44 14.77 -11.41
N PRO A 40 6.73 14.69 -11.06
CA PRO A 40 7.15 14.05 -9.82
C PRO A 40 6.51 14.72 -8.59
N GLU A 41 5.93 13.90 -7.70
CA GLU A 41 5.25 14.39 -6.50
C GLU A 41 6.20 14.42 -5.30
N LEU A 42 6.15 15.52 -4.54
CA LEU A 42 6.88 15.63 -3.28
C LEU A 42 6.29 14.67 -2.25
N VAL A 43 7.14 13.82 -1.69
CA VAL A 43 6.78 13.00 -0.54
C VAL A 43 6.93 13.85 0.72
N THR A 44 5.83 14.45 1.17
CA THR A 44 5.79 15.40 2.30
C THR A 44 5.75 14.75 3.67
N THR A 45 5.26 13.51 3.77
CA THR A 45 5.09 12.85 5.06
C THR A 45 6.33 12.03 5.44
N PRO A 46 6.89 12.21 6.65
CA PRO A 46 7.99 11.39 7.14
C PRO A 46 7.65 9.89 7.04
N THR A 47 6.41 9.53 7.37
CA THR A 47 5.91 8.16 7.33
C THR A 47 6.04 7.52 5.94
N PHE A 48 5.72 8.25 4.87
CA PHE A 48 5.82 7.73 3.51
C PHE A 48 7.27 7.75 3.00
N GLN A 49 8.07 8.72 3.44
CA GLN A 49 9.50 8.75 3.14
C GLN A 49 10.21 7.53 3.70
N PHE A 50 9.94 7.11 4.95
CA PHE A 50 10.59 5.96 5.59
C PHE A 50 10.03 4.60 5.15
N SER A 51 8.73 4.50 4.87
CA SER A 51 8.08 3.20 4.62
C SER A 51 8.38 2.60 3.23
N CYS A 52 8.86 3.43 2.29
CA CYS A 52 9.33 2.99 0.98
C CYS A 52 10.86 3.04 0.84
N LEU A 53 11.61 3.32 1.91
CA LEU A 53 13.06 3.08 1.89
C LEU A 53 13.25 1.57 1.92
N GLY A 54 13.64 0.98 0.79
CA GLY A 54 14.44 -0.23 0.89
C GLY A 54 15.60 0.07 1.84
N PRO A 55 15.95 -0.82 2.78
CA PRO A 55 17.09 -0.57 3.64
C PRO A 55 18.31 -0.37 2.73
N THR A 56 18.98 0.77 2.86
CA THR A 56 20.25 1.04 2.15
C THR A 56 21.24 -0.10 2.44
N GLN A 57 22.22 -0.34 1.58
CA GLN A 57 23.25 -1.37 1.85
C GLN A 57 23.90 -1.16 3.23
N ARG A 58 24.15 0.10 3.61
CA ARG A 58 24.60 0.49 4.95
C ARG A 58 23.58 0.23 6.05
N GLN A 59 22.27 0.45 5.82
CA GLN A 59 21.23 0.05 6.77
C GLN A 59 21.07 -1.46 6.85
N GLN A 60 21.26 -2.20 5.75
CA GLN A 60 21.29 -3.67 5.78
C GLN A 60 22.49 -4.17 6.56
N GLU A 61 23.66 -3.53 6.43
CA GLU A 61 24.84 -3.81 7.25
C GLU A 61 24.64 -3.40 8.72
N ILE A 62 24.11 -2.21 9.01
CA ILE A 62 23.81 -1.77 10.38
C ILE A 62 22.76 -2.68 11.04
N LEU A 63 21.69 -3.06 10.33
CA LEU A 63 20.69 -4.02 10.81
C LEU A 63 21.24 -5.44 10.97
N ARG A 64 22.35 -5.79 10.27
CA ARG A 64 23.05 -7.07 10.44
C ARG A 64 24.02 -7.06 11.61
N ILE A 65 24.56 -5.89 12.00
CA ILE A 65 25.66 -5.77 12.97
C ILE A 65 25.17 -5.26 14.34
N ASP A 66 24.04 -4.54 14.41
CA ASP A 66 23.62 -3.83 15.61
C ASP A 66 22.33 -4.40 16.25
N PRO A 67 22.42 -5.12 17.39
CA PRO A 67 21.25 -5.58 18.14
C PRO A 67 20.46 -4.47 18.86
N HIS A 68 20.89 -3.20 18.79
CA HIS A 68 20.33 -2.08 19.54
C HIS A 68 19.78 -0.91 18.71
N PHE A 69 19.60 -1.04 17.38
CA PHE A 69 19.06 0.03 16.51
C PHE A 69 17.63 0.53 16.86
N ARG A 70 17.01 0.04 17.95
CA ARG A 70 15.75 0.56 18.50
C ARG A 70 15.87 1.78 19.43
N GLN A 71 17.06 2.20 19.89
CA GLN A 71 17.13 3.11 21.05
C GLN A 71 17.81 4.46 20.88
N SER A 72 18.54 4.74 19.79
CA SER A 72 19.07 6.08 19.57
C SER A 72 17.99 7.00 18.98
N ARG A 73 17.30 7.77 19.84
CA ARG A 73 16.50 8.92 19.36
C ARG A 73 17.43 9.83 18.53
N PRO A 74 17.10 10.12 17.26
CA PRO A 74 17.93 11.01 16.46
C PRO A 74 18.00 12.39 17.12
N ASN A 75 19.19 12.98 17.19
CA ASN A 75 19.39 14.33 17.70
C ASN A 75 18.56 15.31 16.84
N PRO A 76 17.69 16.15 17.44
CA PRO A 76 16.84 17.09 16.72
C PRO A 76 17.61 18.09 15.84
N GLU A 77 18.86 18.43 16.16
CA GLU A 77 19.70 19.31 15.32
C GLU A 77 20.22 18.60 14.07
N THR A 78 20.48 17.29 14.13
CA THR A 78 20.82 16.48 12.95
C THR A 78 19.59 16.07 12.15
N LEU A 79 18.38 16.17 12.73
CA LEU A 79 17.13 15.81 12.06
C LEU A 79 16.81 16.74 10.88
N SER A 80 17.27 18.00 10.94
CA SER A 80 17.19 19.00 9.87
C SER A 80 17.93 18.56 8.59
N SER A 81 19.06 17.84 8.70
CA SER A 81 19.78 17.34 7.52
C SER A 81 19.14 16.10 6.88
N TYR A 82 18.16 15.47 7.53
CA TYR A 82 17.43 14.31 7.00
C TYR A 82 16.10 14.66 6.31
N THR A 83 15.66 15.92 6.37
CA THR A 83 14.50 16.40 5.60
C THR A 83 14.86 16.73 4.15
N THR A 84 15.75 15.95 3.52
CA THR A 84 15.94 16.09 2.08
C THR A 84 14.61 15.75 1.42
N LYS A 85 13.98 16.74 0.78
CA LYS A 85 12.78 16.55 -0.01
C LYS A 85 13.01 15.40 -0.99
N LYS A 86 12.12 14.41 -1.00
CA LYS A 86 12.17 13.31 -1.96
C LYS A 86 10.96 13.38 -2.86
N TYR A 87 11.19 13.06 -4.11
CA TYR A 87 10.16 13.09 -5.13
C TYR A 87 9.95 11.69 -5.69
N VAL A 88 8.75 11.41 -6.18
CA VAL A 88 8.40 10.11 -6.75
C VAL A 88 7.77 10.25 -8.12
N ARG A 89 8.11 9.31 -9.01
CA ARG A 89 7.37 9.03 -10.24
C ARG A 89 6.96 7.59 -10.23
N VAL A 90 5.79 7.28 -10.79
CA VAL A 90 5.28 5.92 -10.85
C VAL A 90 4.95 5.56 -12.28
N TYR A 91 5.48 4.43 -12.72
CA TYR A 91 5.29 3.85 -14.04
C TYR A 91 4.50 2.54 -13.91
N VAL A 92 3.69 2.23 -14.91
CA VAL A 92 2.95 0.97 -14.99
C VAL A 92 3.05 0.39 -16.38
N ASN A 93 3.32 -0.91 -16.48
CA ASN A 93 3.40 -1.59 -17.76
C ASN A 93 2.04 -1.57 -18.51
N PRO A 94 2.01 -1.86 -19.82
CA PRO A 94 0.78 -1.80 -20.62
C PRO A 94 -0.37 -2.65 -20.06
N LEU A 95 -0.05 -3.81 -19.47
CA LEU A 95 -1.03 -4.70 -18.86
C LEU A 95 -1.68 -4.06 -17.62
N GLY A 96 -0.88 -3.49 -16.72
CA GLY A 96 -1.38 -2.77 -15.55
C GLY A 96 -2.16 -1.52 -15.94
N LYS A 97 -1.69 -0.74 -16.93
CA LYS A 97 -2.42 0.42 -17.48
C LYS A 97 -3.83 0.02 -17.91
N LYS A 98 -3.96 -1.00 -18.75
CA LYS A 98 -5.26 -1.47 -19.26
C LYS A 98 -6.23 -1.79 -18.11
N ALA A 99 -5.73 -2.43 -17.06
CA ALA A 99 -6.54 -2.76 -15.89
C ALA A 99 -6.92 -1.53 -15.05
N LEU A 100 -6.01 -0.57 -14.88
CA LEU A 100 -6.30 0.70 -14.20
C LEU A 100 -7.34 1.52 -14.96
N ASP A 101 -7.23 1.62 -16.29
CA ASP A 101 -8.20 2.32 -17.14
C ASP A 101 -9.60 1.69 -17.02
N ALA A 102 -9.67 0.36 -17.08
CA ALA A 102 -10.93 -0.37 -16.91
C ALA A 102 -11.53 -0.18 -15.51
N ALA A 103 -10.69 -0.11 -14.47
CA ALA A 103 -11.14 0.18 -13.12
C ALA A 103 -11.66 1.62 -12.99
N SER A 104 -10.99 2.59 -13.62
CA SER A 104 -11.41 4.00 -13.63
C SER A 104 -12.77 4.19 -14.29
N GLN A 105 -13.05 3.47 -15.38
CA GLN A 105 -14.34 3.56 -16.09
C GLN A 105 -15.49 2.98 -15.27
N LYS A 106 -15.22 1.99 -14.42
CA LYS A 106 -16.21 1.35 -13.54
C LYS A 106 -16.39 2.04 -12.21
N ALA A 107 -15.45 2.89 -11.80
CA ALA A 107 -15.53 3.61 -10.55
C ALA A 107 -16.77 4.54 -10.59
N PRO A 108 -17.67 4.45 -9.60
CA PRO A 108 -18.83 5.31 -9.54
C PRO A 108 -18.37 6.77 -9.46
N ARG A 109 -18.91 7.61 -10.36
CA ARG A 109 -18.62 9.05 -10.39
C ARG A 109 -19.30 9.82 -9.26
N SER A 110 -20.18 9.15 -8.49
CA SER A 110 -20.94 9.76 -7.41
C SER A 110 -20.05 9.99 -6.19
N PHE A 111 -19.96 11.27 -5.81
CA PHE A 111 -19.29 11.76 -4.62
C PHE A 111 -19.82 11.07 -3.36
N GLY A 112 -19.03 10.19 -2.74
CA GLY A 112 -19.39 9.55 -1.48
C GLY A 112 -18.26 8.67 -0.97
N HIS A 113 -17.81 8.91 0.26
CA HIS A 113 -16.61 8.44 0.96
C HIS A 113 -16.29 6.93 0.99
N LEU A 114 -17.03 6.08 0.27
CA LEU A 114 -16.75 4.67 0.17
C LEU A 114 -16.11 4.40 -1.19
N CYS A 115 -14.77 4.47 -1.26
CA CYS A 115 -14.04 3.89 -2.38
C CYS A 115 -14.46 2.43 -2.50
N PRO A 116 -15.17 2.02 -3.56
CA PRO A 116 -15.47 0.62 -3.76
C PRO A 116 -14.15 -0.15 -3.89
N GLU A 117 -14.16 -1.42 -3.50
CA GLU A 117 -13.02 -2.29 -3.72
C GLU A 117 -12.69 -2.28 -5.22
N LEU A 118 -11.51 -1.78 -5.56
CA LEU A 118 -11.10 -1.71 -6.95
C LEU A 118 -10.64 -3.09 -7.38
N PRO A 119 -10.91 -3.49 -8.64
CA PRO A 119 -10.47 -4.77 -9.15
C PRO A 119 -8.96 -4.95 -8.98
N ALA A 120 -8.58 -6.17 -8.62
CA ALA A 120 -7.19 -6.58 -8.55
C ALA A 120 -6.52 -6.45 -9.92
N LEU A 121 -5.25 -6.05 -9.92
CA LEU A 121 -4.46 -6.03 -11.14
C LEU A 121 -4.20 -7.48 -11.64
N PRO A 122 -4.15 -7.71 -12.96
CA PRO A 122 -3.90 -9.04 -13.51
C PRO A 122 -2.47 -9.50 -13.23
N VAL A 123 -2.27 -10.82 -13.18
CA VAL A 123 -0.93 -11.43 -13.08
C VAL A 123 -0.03 -10.90 -14.19
N GLY A 124 1.20 -10.53 -13.85
CA GLY A 124 2.16 -9.91 -14.75
C GLY A 124 2.04 -8.39 -14.86
N ALA A 125 1.08 -7.75 -14.17
CA ALA A 125 1.11 -6.31 -13.99
C ALA A 125 2.38 -5.91 -13.22
N VAL A 126 3.06 -4.87 -13.69
CA VAL A 126 4.28 -4.34 -13.07
C VAL A 126 4.12 -2.86 -12.82
N VAL A 127 4.44 -2.44 -11.59
CA VAL A 127 4.52 -1.04 -11.18
C VAL A 127 5.95 -0.74 -10.77
N VAL A 128 6.52 0.34 -11.30
CA VAL A 128 7.87 0.82 -10.96
C VAL A 128 7.74 2.21 -10.36
N LYS A 129 8.26 2.39 -9.15
CA LYS A 129 8.32 3.68 -8.47
C LYS A 129 9.76 4.14 -8.39
N GLU A 130 10.00 5.30 -8.98
CA GLU A 130 11.26 6.04 -8.89
C GLU A 130 11.28 6.86 -7.61
N LYS A 131 12.44 6.86 -6.94
CA LYS A 131 12.76 7.84 -5.91
C LYS A 131 13.77 8.83 -6.46
N LEU A 132 13.50 10.12 -6.32
CA LEU A 132 14.30 11.20 -6.88
C LEU A 132 14.72 12.17 -5.77
N SER A 133 15.91 12.76 -5.93
CA SER A 133 16.44 13.81 -5.05
C SER A 133 15.79 15.17 -5.30
N SER A 134 15.39 15.45 -6.55
CA SER A 134 14.67 16.65 -6.99
C SER A 134 13.65 16.31 -8.08
N PRO A 135 12.67 17.20 -8.38
CA PRO A 135 11.70 16.93 -9.45
C PRO A 135 12.35 16.90 -10.86
N GLU A 136 13.40 17.68 -11.08
CA GLU A 136 14.14 17.79 -12.35
C GLU A 136 15.11 16.63 -12.59
N THR A 137 15.43 15.87 -11.54
CA THR A 137 16.40 14.79 -11.60
C THR A 137 15.93 13.70 -12.59
N LYS A 138 16.77 13.35 -13.57
CA LYS A 138 16.45 12.31 -14.57
C LYS A 138 16.79 10.90 -14.11
N THR A 139 17.82 10.80 -13.27
CA THR A 139 18.35 9.53 -12.75
C THR A 139 17.84 9.31 -11.33
N PRO A 140 17.01 8.29 -11.08
CA PRO A 140 16.56 8.01 -9.72
C PRO A 140 17.70 7.64 -8.79
N GLU A 141 17.48 7.81 -7.49
CA GLU A 141 18.36 7.28 -6.44
C GLU A 141 18.10 5.79 -6.22
N LEU A 142 16.84 5.38 -6.38
CA LEU A 142 16.35 4.05 -6.07
C LEU A 142 15.13 3.73 -6.92
N LEU A 143 15.01 2.46 -7.31
CA LEU A 143 13.81 1.91 -7.92
C LEU A 143 13.16 0.91 -6.97
N THR A 144 11.84 1.01 -6.81
CA THR A 144 11.03 0.03 -6.09
C THR A 144 9.97 -0.52 -7.03
N ILE A 145 9.84 -1.84 -7.10
CA ILE A 145 9.05 -2.52 -8.11
C ILE A 145 8.05 -3.43 -7.42
N MET A 146 6.84 -3.47 -7.95
CA MET A 146 5.80 -4.43 -7.57
C MET A 146 5.40 -5.26 -8.79
N ILE A 147 5.45 -6.58 -8.67
CA ILE A 147 5.03 -7.52 -9.72
C ILE A 147 3.86 -8.34 -9.21
N LYS A 148 2.72 -8.32 -9.91
CA LYS A 148 1.57 -9.15 -9.58
C LYS A 148 1.87 -10.59 -9.96
N ARG A 149 1.97 -11.48 -8.97
CA ARG A 149 2.24 -12.91 -9.18
C ARG A 149 0.95 -13.72 -9.22
N HIS A 150 1.08 -15.01 -9.51
CA HIS A 150 -0.04 -15.95 -9.50
C HIS A 150 -0.65 -16.04 -8.09
N LYS A 151 -1.92 -16.43 -8.05
CA LYS A 151 -2.69 -16.56 -6.80
C LYS A 151 -1.97 -17.48 -5.81
N GLY A 152 -1.77 -17.01 -4.59
CA GLY A 152 -1.11 -17.76 -3.53
C GLY A 152 0.36 -17.41 -3.30
N PHE A 153 0.98 -16.63 -4.19
CA PHE A 153 2.37 -16.21 -4.02
C PHE A 153 2.58 -15.35 -2.78
N ASN A 154 1.68 -14.43 -2.43
CA ASN A 154 1.83 -13.54 -1.27
C ASN A 154 0.45 -13.10 -0.78
N ARG A 155 -0.33 -14.05 -0.26
CA ARG A 155 -1.76 -13.86 0.05
C ARG A 155 -2.04 -12.67 0.97
N SER A 156 -1.14 -12.39 1.92
CA SER A 156 -1.28 -11.27 2.87
C SER A 156 -1.15 -9.90 2.23
N CYS A 157 -0.56 -9.82 1.02
CA CYS A 157 -0.37 -8.59 0.28
C CYS A 157 -0.83 -8.77 -1.18
N GLY A 158 -1.98 -9.43 -1.39
CA GLY A 158 -2.61 -9.53 -2.71
C GLY A 158 -1.73 -10.15 -3.79
N ASP A 159 -0.87 -11.11 -3.44
CA ASP A 159 0.03 -11.80 -4.37
C ASP A 159 1.05 -10.88 -5.09
N TRP A 160 1.39 -9.74 -4.48
CA TRP A 160 2.49 -8.90 -4.94
C TRP A 160 3.86 -9.44 -4.52
N GLU A 161 4.79 -9.47 -5.47
CA GLU A 161 6.22 -9.55 -5.20
C GLU A 161 6.84 -8.15 -5.25
N PHE A 162 7.78 -7.88 -4.36
CA PHE A 162 8.51 -6.63 -4.29
C PHE A 162 9.96 -6.81 -4.74
N LEU A 163 10.50 -5.82 -5.45
CA LEU A 163 11.92 -5.75 -5.78
C LEU A 163 12.44 -4.34 -5.47
N VAL A 164 13.71 -4.25 -5.13
CA VAL A 164 14.44 -2.99 -4.91
C VAL A 164 15.69 -3.03 -5.77
N TYR A 165 15.89 -2.01 -6.59
CA TYR A 165 17.06 -1.84 -7.43
C TYR A 165 17.72 -0.49 -7.12
N ASP A 166 19.00 -0.38 -7.49
CA ASP A 166 19.65 0.92 -7.60
C ASP A 166 18.90 1.87 -8.56
N GLY A 167 19.31 3.14 -8.55
CA GLY A 167 18.79 4.17 -9.43
C GLY A 167 18.99 3.92 -10.93
N ALA A 168 19.95 3.07 -11.30
CA ALA A 168 20.23 2.73 -12.69
C ALA A 168 19.44 1.50 -13.19
N GLY A 169 18.72 0.82 -12.29
CA GLY A 169 18.03 -0.44 -12.58
C GLY A 169 18.96 -1.59 -12.93
N GLN A 170 20.23 -1.55 -12.49
CA GLN A 170 21.26 -2.54 -12.83
C GLN A 170 21.47 -3.54 -11.71
N GLN A 171 21.52 -3.08 -10.46
CA GLN A 171 21.77 -3.93 -9.30
C GLN A 171 20.50 -4.17 -8.48
N GLU A 172 20.08 -5.43 -8.38
CA GLU A 172 19.03 -5.86 -7.44
C GLU A 172 19.59 -5.84 -6.01
N GLN A 173 18.91 -5.12 -5.11
CA GLN A 173 19.25 -5.01 -3.69
C GLN A 173 18.39 -5.92 -2.81
N ALA A 174 17.15 -6.19 -3.22
CA ALA A 174 16.23 -7.07 -2.52
C ALA A 174 15.10 -7.54 -3.44
N ARG A 175 14.54 -8.73 -3.16
CA ARG A 175 13.41 -9.30 -3.90
C ARG A 175 12.56 -10.24 -3.05
N GLY A 176 11.29 -10.37 -3.39
CA GLY A 176 10.37 -11.36 -2.82
C GLY A 176 9.29 -10.73 -1.95
N ARG A 177 9.04 -11.34 -0.78
CA ARG A 177 8.05 -10.90 0.22
C ARG A 177 8.71 -9.98 1.24
N ILE A 178 9.05 -8.76 0.84
CA ILE A 178 9.77 -7.80 1.69
C ILE A 178 8.84 -7.27 2.78
N THR A 179 9.13 -7.57 4.06
CA THR A 179 8.28 -7.27 5.23
C THR A 179 7.86 -5.80 5.30
N HIS A 180 8.79 -4.86 5.13
CA HIS A 180 8.48 -3.42 5.18
C HIS A 180 7.56 -2.97 4.06
N CYS A 181 7.76 -3.50 2.85
CA CYS A 181 6.87 -3.21 1.72
C CYS A 181 5.47 -3.76 1.99
N ILE A 182 5.35 -5.00 2.47
CA ILE A 182 4.06 -5.61 2.82
C ILE A 182 3.34 -4.79 3.89
N SER A 183 4.03 -4.41 4.97
CA SER A 183 3.42 -3.66 6.07
C SER A 183 2.91 -2.28 5.67
N CYS A 184 3.59 -1.59 4.74
CA CYS A 184 3.12 -0.31 4.23
C CYS A 184 1.92 -0.53 3.29
N HIS A 185 2.04 -1.51 2.39
CA HIS A 185 1.06 -1.75 1.35
C HIS A 185 -0.24 -2.41 1.86
N SER A 186 -0.21 -3.06 3.02
CA SER A 186 -1.41 -3.64 3.67
C SER A 186 -2.47 -2.61 4.04
N THR A 187 -2.11 -1.33 4.11
CA THR A 187 -3.09 -0.25 4.34
C THR A 187 -3.96 0.03 3.12
N TYR A 188 -3.57 -0.46 1.94
CA TYR A 188 -4.25 -0.24 0.65
C TYR A 188 -5.04 -1.48 0.18
N THR A 189 -5.55 -2.31 1.09
CA THR A 189 -6.28 -3.55 0.74
C THR A 189 -7.42 -3.31 -0.25
N LYS A 190 -8.19 -2.22 -0.08
CA LYS A 190 -9.32 -1.84 -0.96
C LYS A 190 -8.93 -1.49 -2.38
N THR A 191 -7.65 -1.22 -2.64
CA THR A 191 -7.14 -0.82 -3.96
C THR A 191 -6.14 -1.82 -4.52
N ASP A 192 -6.24 -3.07 -4.05
CA ASP A 192 -5.34 -4.18 -4.38
C ASP A 192 -3.89 -3.92 -3.94
N PHE A 193 -3.74 -3.41 -2.71
CA PHE A 193 -2.44 -3.11 -2.09
C PHE A 193 -1.60 -2.08 -2.84
N LEU A 194 -2.19 -1.34 -3.79
CA LEU A 194 -1.53 -0.28 -4.54
C LEU A 194 -2.09 1.07 -4.10
N SER A 195 -1.24 2.01 -3.68
CA SER A 195 -1.67 3.39 -3.47
C SER A 195 -2.12 3.96 -4.81
N ARG A 196 -3.41 4.25 -4.98
CA ARG A 196 -3.94 4.75 -6.25
C ARG A 196 -4.10 6.27 -6.32
N ASN A 197 -3.53 6.99 -5.35
CA ASN A 197 -3.57 8.45 -5.31
C ASN A 197 -3.00 9.08 -6.60
N TYR A 198 -1.98 8.45 -7.20
CA TYR A 198 -1.40 8.89 -8.47
C TYR A 198 -2.08 8.28 -9.71
N ALA A 199 -2.81 7.16 -9.59
CA ALA A 199 -3.43 6.49 -10.73
C ALA A 199 -4.83 7.04 -11.05
N LEU A 200 -5.53 7.55 -10.04
CA LEU A 200 -6.91 8.02 -10.13
C LEU A 200 -7.03 9.36 -9.40
N PRO A 201 -6.40 10.44 -9.87
CA PRO A 201 -6.39 11.73 -9.17
C PRO A 201 -7.81 12.29 -8.95
N HIS A 202 -8.75 11.96 -9.84
CA HIS A 202 -10.16 12.31 -9.68
C HIS A 202 -10.87 11.54 -8.55
N LEU A 203 -10.32 10.41 -8.10
CA LEU A 203 -10.79 9.67 -6.91
C LEU A 203 -9.95 9.99 -5.66
N ALA A 204 -8.74 10.53 -5.83
CA ALA A 204 -7.81 10.85 -4.75
C ALA A 204 -8.18 12.14 -3.99
N TYR A 205 -9.07 12.97 -4.53
CA TYR A 205 -9.58 14.16 -3.87
C TYR A 205 -10.73 13.82 -2.91
N TYR A 206 -10.42 13.02 -1.89
CA TYR A 206 -11.13 13.10 -0.63
C TYR A 206 -10.08 13.25 0.45
N PRO A 207 -9.93 14.44 1.08
CA PRO A 207 -9.25 14.47 2.36
C PRO A 207 -9.89 13.38 3.22
N ALA A 208 -9.08 12.56 3.89
CA ALA A 208 -9.58 11.76 5.01
C ALA A 208 -10.50 12.69 5.80
N PRO A 209 -11.75 12.27 6.12
CA PRO A 209 -12.74 13.16 6.69
C PRO A 209 -12.02 13.97 7.75
N ALA A 210 -11.93 15.29 7.54
CA ALA A 210 -11.43 16.17 8.58
C ALA A 210 -12.20 15.73 9.81
N PHE A 211 -11.49 15.28 10.84
CA PHE A 211 -12.09 14.91 12.10
C PHE A 211 -12.77 16.20 12.54
N ASP A 212 -14.05 16.37 12.22
CA ASP A 212 -14.75 17.61 12.45
C ASP A 212 -14.83 17.74 13.97
N PRO A 213 -14.05 18.64 14.59
CA PRO A 213 -14.04 18.76 16.04
C PRO A 213 -15.41 19.23 16.56
N GLN A 214 -16.33 19.64 15.67
CA GLN A 214 -17.70 20.02 16.03
C GLN A 214 -18.71 18.86 16.02
N ILE A 215 -18.34 17.63 15.61
CA ILE A 215 -19.21 16.44 15.77
C ILE A 215 -18.98 15.75 17.12
N THR A 216 -17.86 16.00 17.78
CA THR A 216 -17.56 15.49 19.14
C THR A 216 -18.54 15.93 20.23
N PRO A 217 -19.06 17.17 20.31
CA PRO A 217 -19.99 17.55 21.38
C PRO A 217 -21.40 16.97 21.19
N LEU A 218 -21.75 16.39 20.02
CA LEU A 218 -23.09 15.82 19.83
C LEU A 218 -23.27 14.46 20.52
N LYS A 219 -22.18 13.72 20.77
CA LYS A 219 -22.24 12.48 21.55
C LYS A 219 -22.49 12.75 23.02
N ASP A 220 -21.88 13.79 23.58
CA ASP A 220 -22.06 14.14 24.99
C ASP A 220 -23.41 14.81 25.26
N SER A 221 -24.00 15.47 24.26
CA SER A 221 -25.29 16.17 24.41
C SER A 221 -26.52 15.25 24.21
N LEU A 222 -26.42 14.18 23.42
CA LEU A 222 -27.55 13.27 23.15
C LEU A 222 -27.62 12.05 24.07
N VAL A 223 -26.53 11.66 24.74
CA VAL A 223 -26.51 10.49 25.64
C VAL A 223 -26.70 10.89 27.11
N ALA A 224 -26.32 12.11 27.50
CA ALA A 224 -26.38 12.56 28.90
C ALA A 224 -27.80 12.71 29.50
N PRO A 225 -28.88 13.08 28.79
CA PRO A 225 -30.17 13.30 29.46
C PRO A 225 -31.08 12.06 29.56
N LEU A 226 -30.71 10.91 28.98
CA LEU A 226 -31.62 9.74 28.88
C LEU A 226 -31.25 8.56 29.79
N LEU A 227 -30.14 8.63 30.51
CA LEU A 227 -29.78 7.62 31.51
C LEU A 227 -30.16 8.13 32.90
N PRO A 228 -31.23 7.60 33.52
CA PRO A 228 -31.61 8.01 34.86
C PRO A 228 -30.51 7.61 35.87
N PRO A 229 -30.29 8.42 36.92
CA PRO A 229 -29.15 8.30 37.85
C PRO A 229 -29.10 6.98 38.63
N PHE A 230 -30.12 6.13 38.54
CA PHE A 230 -30.14 4.82 39.20
C PHE A 230 -29.47 3.69 38.38
N LEU A 231 -29.11 3.93 37.11
CA LEU A 231 -28.47 2.91 36.26
C LEU A 231 -26.92 2.98 36.25
N GLU A 232 -26.32 4.04 36.79
CA GLU A 232 -24.86 4.19 36.89
C GLU A 232 -24.13 3.00 37.55
N PRO A 233 -24.57 2.46 38.71
CA PRO A 233 -23.79 1.42 39.39
C PRO A 233 -23.85 0.05 38.70
N ILE A 234 -24.76 -0.16 37.74
CA ILE A 234 -24.91 -1.44 37.02
C ILE A 234 -24.04 -1.47 35.74
N PHE A 235 -23.92 -0.34 35.04
CA PHE A 235 -23.21 -0.30 33.75
C PHE A 235 -21.71 -0.02 33.88
N HIS A 236 -21.26 0.61 34.96
CA HIS A 236 -19.85 0.96 35.15
C HIS A 236 -18.87 -0.24 35.18
N PRO A 237 -19.19 -1.39 35.81
CA PRO A 237 -18.30 -2.55 35.79
C PRO A 237 -18.28 -3.28 34.45
N VAL A 238 -19.37 -3.20 33.68
CA VAL A 238 -19.53 -3.92 32.40
C VAL A 238 -18.85 -3.15 31.28
N LEU A 239 -18.99 -1.82 31.21
CA LEU A 239 -18.33 -1.00 30.18
C LEU A 239 -16.80 -0.96 30.36
N ASN A 240 -16.29 -0.86 31.59
CA ASN A 240 -14.84 -0.86 31.83
C ASN A 240 -14.15 -2.17 31.42
N ARG A 241 -14.87 -3.30 31.48
CA ARG A 241 -14.33 -4.60 31.05
C ARG A 241 -14.19 -4.73 29.53
N PHE A 242 -14.92 -3.94 28.75
CA PHE A 242 -14.87 -3.95 27.29
C PHE A 242 -13.98 -2.86 26.69
N LEU A 243 -13.58 -1.84 27.46
CA LEU A 243 -12.84 -0.66 26.97
C LEU A 243 -11.40 -0.54 27.48
N GLU A 244 -10.87 -1.50 28.24
CA GLU A 244 -9.42 -1.60 28.47
C GLU A 244 -8.72 -2.47 27.41
N PRO A 245 -7.92 -1.88 26.50
CA PRO A 245 -6.76 -2.56 25.95
C PRO A 245 -5.50 -2.12 26.72
N ILE A 246 -4.92 -3.08 27.43
CA ILE A 246 -3.46 -3.30 27.55
C ILE A 246 -2.63 -2.01 27.69
N PHE A 247 -2.64 -1.40 28.88
CA PHE A 247 -1.51 -0.58 29.32
C PHE A 247 -1.26 -0.84 30.80
N VAL A 248 -0.37 -1.79 31.08
CA VAL A 248 0.30 -1.90 32.37
C VAL A 248 1.55 -1.02 32.30
N PRO A 249 1.66 0.07 33.08
CA PRO A 249 2.95 0.68 33.32
C PRO A 249 3.71 -0.16 34.35
N ASN A 250 4.89 -0.67 33.98
CA ASN A 250 5.86 -1.14 34.95
C ASN A 250 6.41 0.07 35.72
N SER A 251 6.28 0.04 37.04
CA SER A 251 6.98 0.92 37.96
C SER A 251 8.06 0.14 38.72
N LEU A 252 9.27 0.72 38.69
CA LEU A 252 10.47 0.52 39.52
C LEU A 252 11.27 -0.78 39.34
#